data_AF-A0A8T4IUS3-F1
#
_entry.id   AF-A0A8T4IUS3-F1
#
_cell.length_a   1.000
_cell.length_b   1.000
_cell.length_c   1.000
_cell.angle_alpha   90.00
_cell.angle_beta   90.00
_cell.angle_gamma   90.00
#
_symmetry.space_group_name_H-M   'P 1'
#
loop_
_entity.id
_entity.type
_entity.pdbx_description
1 polymer ?
#
loop_
_entity_poly.entity_id
_entity_poly.type
_entity_poly.pdbx_seq_one_letter_code
_entity_poly.pdbx_strand_id
1 'polypeptide(L)'
;MVAEAPERAEALATAADAEPDEGAALLDELRAAIARYVILPSSEALSAVTLWVAASHLQPALQHAPRLAVVGPAKRCGKSRLLDVVTETVHKPLITVNTSPAVVFRAIGDDPPTLLVDEADTIFGSVKAAERNEELRGLLNAGHQRNRPALRISGPEHKPQSFPTFAMAALAGIGDLPDTVMDRAVVVRMQRRKDGERVEQFRSRRDIPALHALRDRLSAWLHPQMDTAANVVPEMPVKDRAADTWEPLVLVAELAGDAWPERARAACVAMCAAEEGQDDESNLKMRLLQDIRQAFAHFGDPDVLRTQNLLQILVTNTEAPWAEYGPNGLTPRYLGLLLKDFGIKSANYRFDEGRQAKGFARARFADAWSRYCAEDPESAGRDASGPPSADLVR
;
A
#
# COMPACT_ATOMS: atom_id res chain seq x y z
N MET A 1 -17.14 16.86 31.42
CA MET A 1 -16.37 18.11 31.20
C MET A 1 -15.64 17.93 29.88
N VAL A 2 -16.18 18.59 28.86
CA VAL A 2 -15.70 18.58 27.48
C VAL A 2 -15.26 20.01 27.22
N ALA A 3 -13.96 20.23 27.05
CA ALA A 3 -13.38 21.50 26.59
C ALA A 3 -11.89 21.29 26.24
N GLU A 4 -11.60 20.62 25.12
CA GLU A 4 -10.25 20.57 24.52
C GLU A 4 -10.27 20.78 22.99
N ALA A 5 -11.45 21.07 22.41
CA ALA A 5 -11.63 21.28 20.99
C ALA A 5 -11.25 22.68 20.45
N PRO A 6 -11.42 23.81 21.19
CA PRO A 6 -11.22 25.14 20.59
C PRO A 6 -9.74 25.54 20.45
N GLU A 7 -8.86 25.12 21.36
CA GLU A 7 -7.42 25.44 21.30
C GLU A 7 -6.69 24.77 20.12
N ARG A 8 -7.14 23.58 19.70
CA ARG A 8 -6.53 22.85 18.57
C ARG A 8 -6.86 23.47 17.22
N ALA A 9 -8.04 24.06 17.07
CA ALA A 9 -8.43 24.79 15.87
C ALA A 9 -7.72 26.16 15.78
N GLU A 10 -7.44 26.81 16.90
CA GLU A 10 -6.65 28.06 16.96
C GLU A 10 -5.17 27.84 16.62
N ALA A 11 -4.59 26.67 16.97
CA ALA A 11 -3.22 26.31 16.59
C ALA A 11 -3.06 26.10 15.07
N LEU A 12 -4.10 25.63 14.37
CA LEU A 12 -4.14 25.58 12.90
C LEU A 12 -4.21 26.99 12.27
N ALA A 13 -4.81 27.97 12.96
CA ALA A 13 -4.97 29.34 12.45
C ALA A 13 -3.70 30.20 12.60
N THR A 14 -2.73 29.79 13.42
CA THR A 14 -1.50 30.55 13.71
C THR A 14 -0.24 30.00 13.03
N ALA A 15 -0.35 28.89 12.29
CA ALA A 15 0.77 28.26 11.57
C ALA A 15 0.98 28.77 10.12
N ALA A 16 0.18 29.75 9.67
CA ALA A 16 0.17 30.26 8.30
C ALA A 16 1.10 31.47 8.10
N ASP A 17 2.39 31.32 8.43
CA ASP A 17 3.41 32.35 8.09
C ASP A 17 3.93 32.21 6.64
N ALA A 18 3.39 31.27 5.86
CA ALA A 18 3.36 31.34 4.41
C ALA A 18 1.91 31.68 4.01
N GLU A 19 1.72 32.68 3.15
CA GLU A 19 0.39 32.99 2.59
C GLU A 19 -0.21 31.66 2.05
N PRO A 20 -1.44 31.27 2.45
CA PRO A 20 -2.04 29.97 2.14
C PRO A 20 -2.01 29.57 0.64
N ASP A 21 -1.78 30.54 -0.26
CA ASP A 21 -1.67 30.35 -1.70
C ASP A 21 -0.27 29.91 -2.17
N GLU A 22 0.82 30.15 -1.41
CA GLU A 22 2.18 29.91 -1.89
C GLU A 22 2.52 28.41 -1.97
N GLY A 23 2.12 27.63 -0.96
CA GLY A 23 2.33 26.18 -0.93
C GLY A 23 1.55 25.46 -2.02
N ALA A 24 0.27 25.79 -2.16
CA ALA A 24 -0.60 25.23 -3.19
C ALA A 24 -0.07 25.53 -4.61
N ALA A 25 0.34 26.78 -4.87
CA ALA A 25 0.93 27.18 -6.15
C ALA A 25 2.23 26.43 -6.45
N LEU A 26 3.12 26.29 -5.44
CA LEU A 26 4.37 25.56 -5.60
C LEU A 26 4.15 24.07 -5.92
N LEU A 27 3.17 23.44 -5.28
CA LEU A 27 2.82 22.05 -5.62
C LEU A 27 2.23 21.95 -7.02
N ASP A 28 1.44 22.93 -7.48
CA ASP A 28 0.92 22.94 -8.85
C ASP A 28 2.04 23.14 -9.89
N GLU A 29 3.04 23.99 -9.58
CA GLU A 29 4.26 24.13 -10.39
C GLU A 29 5.04 22.80 -10.47
N LEU A 30 5.24 22.11 -9.35
CA LEU A 30 5.90 20.80 -9.30
C LEU A 30 5.11 19.76 -10.11
N ARG A 31 3.79 19.71 -9.92
CA ARG A 31 2.86 18.83 -10.65
C ARG A 31 3.02 19.03 -12.16
N ALA A 32 3.02 20.28 -12.61
CA ALA A 32 3.19 20.64 -14.02
C ALA A 32 4.59 20.26 -14.53
N ALA A 33 5.64 20.47 -13.74
CA ALA A 33 7.01 20.11 -14.09
C ALA A 33 7.19 18.59 -14.27
N ILE A 34 6.54 17.77 -13.44
CA ILE A 34 6.53 16.30 -13.60
C ILE A 34 5.77 15.91 -14.87
N ALA A 35 4.56 16.43 -15.07
CA ALA A 35 3.71 16.13 -16.22
C ALA A 35 4.36 16.52 -17.57
N ARG A 36 5.24 17.53 -17.57
CA ARG A 36 5.99 17.96 -18.75
C ARG A 36 6.84 16.86 -19.37
N TYR A 37 7.37 15.93 -18.57
CA TYR A 37 8.31 14.90 -19.02
C TYR A 37 7.76 13.46 -18.90
N VAL A 38 6.71 13.26 -18.10
CA VAL A 38 6.18 11.95 -17.74
C VAL A 38 4.66 11.93 -17.87
N ILE A 39 4.14 10.84 -18.43
CA ILE A 39 2.71 10.55 -18.42
C ILE A 39 2.48 9.52 -17.33
N LEU A 40 1.77 9.94 -16.30
CA LEU A 40 1.38 9.10 -15.18
C LEU A 40 0.09 8.36 -15.55
N PRO A 41 -0.20 7.19 -14.94
CA PRO A 41 -1.37 6.39 -15.29
C PRO A 41 -2.70 7.10 -15.01
N SER A 42 -2.72 8.08 -14.11
CA SER A 42 -3.90 8.90 -13.82
C SER A 42 -3.52 10.27 -13.22
N SER A 43 -4.51 11.16 -13.09
CA SER A 43 -4.38 12.45 -12.39
C SER A 43 -4.03 12.27 -10.91
N GLU A 44 -4.53 11.22 -10.29
CA GLU A 44 -4.31 10.84 -8.90
C GLU A 44 -2.87 10.38 -8.70
N ALA A 45 -2.34 9.55 -9.60
CA ALA A 45 -0.94 9.14 -9.55
C ALA A 45 0.01 10.34 -9.70
N LEU A 46 -0.34 11.32 -10.54
CA LEU A 46 0.42 12.56 -10.64
C LEU A 46 0.37 13.39 -9.35
N SER A 47 -0.81 13.51 -8.71
CA SER A 47 -0.94 14.13 -7.38
C SER A 47 -0.08 13.42 -6.35
N ALA A 48 -0.15 12.09 -6.31
CA ALA A 48 0.52 11.27 -5.32
C ALA A 48 2.05 11.38 -5.44
N VAL A 49 2.60 11.33 -6.66
CA VAL A 49 4.03 11.56 -6.88
C VAL A 49 4.44 12.98 -6.47
N THR A 50 3.63 13.98 -6.82
CA THR A 50 3.90 15.39 -6.45
C THR A 50 4.00 15.55 -4.94
N LEU A 51 3.02 15.01 -4.19
CA LEU A 51 2.99 15.04 -2.73
C LEU A 51 4.09 14.17 -2.13
N TRP A 52 4.43 13.04 -2.72
CA TRP A 52 5.52 12.17 -2.26
C TRP A 52 6.87 12.87 -2.38
N VAL A 53 7.12 13.59 -3.49
CA VAL A 53 8.32 14.41 -3.67
C VAL A 53 8.38 15.48 -2.58
N ALA A 54 7.30 16.23 -2.37
CA ALA A 54 7.24 17.25 -1.33
C ALA A 54 7.44 16.66 0.08
N ALA A 55 6.80 15.53 0.40
CA ALA A 55 6.96 14.85 1.69
C ALA A 55 8.41 14.43 1.98
N SER A 56 9.23 14.20 0.95
CA SER A 56 10.65 13.92 1.12
C SER A 56 11.42 15.07 1.80
N HIS A 57 10.98 16.32 1.67
CA HIS A 57 11.56 17.50 2.32
C HIS A 57 11.11 17.68 3.78
N LEU A 58 10.00 17.05 4.16
CA LEU A 58 9.48 17.09 5.52
C LEU A 58 9.92 15.87 6.34
N GLN A 59 10.72 14.98 5.74
CA GLN A 59 11.02 13.66 6.26
C GLN A 59 11.39 13.61 7.74
N PRO A 60 12.27 14.47 8.28
CA PRO A 60 12.66 14.43 9.68
C PRO A 60 11.51 14.66 10.69
N ALA A 61 10.38 15.25 10.26
CA ALA A 61 9.19 15.43 11.08
C ALA A 61 8.16 14.28 10.94
N LEU A 62 8.24 13.46 9.88
CA LEU A 62 7.24 12.43 9.59
C LEU A 62 7.39 11.18 10.46
N GLN A 63 6.31 10.56 10.92
CA GLN A 63 6.39 9.26 11.61
C GLN A 63 6.64 8.08 10.65
N HIS A 64 6.22 8.24 9.40
CA HIS A 64 6.34 7.24 8.35
C HIS A 64 7.05 7.80 7.11
N ALA A 65 7.89 6.97 6.52
CA ALA A 65 8.58 7.25 5.27
C ALA A 65 7.96 6.35 4.19
N PRO A 66 7.06 6.84 3.35
CA PRO A 66 6.40 5.99 2.37
C PRO A 66 7.36 5.60 1.27
N ARG A 67 7.19 4.39 0.73
CA ARG A 67 7.92 3.98 -0.47
C ARG A 67 7.19 4.50 -1.69
N LEU A 68 7.91 4.74 -2.78
CA LEU A 68 7.31 4.99 -4.08
C LEU A 68 7.68 3.83 -4.99
N ALA A 69 6.73 2.97 -5.31
CA ALA A 69 6.93 1.84 -6.20
C ALA A 69 6.55 2.26 -7.63
N VAL A 70 7.54 2.58 -8.46
CA VAL A 70 7.36 2.93 -9.87
C VAL A 70 7.51 1.67 -10.71
N VAL A 71 6.43 0.90 -10.83
CA VAL A 71 6.43 -0.41 -11.48
C VAL A 71 5.78 -0.36 -12.86
N GLY A 72 5.95 -1.40 -13.66
CA GLY A 72 5.27 -1.50 -14.94
C GLY A 72 5.61 -2.78 -15.68
N PRO A 73 4.75 -3.23 -16.61
CA PRO A 73 4.79 -4.59 -17.15
C PRO A 73 5.98 -4.85 -18.08
N ALA A 74 6.60 -3.79 -18.61
CA ALA A 74 7.67 -3.91 -19.59
C ALA A 74 8.69 -2.76 -19.53
N LYS A 75 9.77 -2.93 -20.30
CA LYS A 75 10.70 -1.85 -20.63
C LYS A 75 9.99 -0.72 -21.40
N ARG A 76 10.53 0.49 -21.29
CA ARG A 76 10.08 1.71 -22.00
C ARG A 76 8.67 2.20 -21.62
N CYS A 77 8.24 1.97 -20.39
CA CYS A 77 7.01 2.54 -19.84
C CYS A 77 7.22 3.89 -19.12
N GLY A 78 8.39 4.53 -19.26
CA GLY A 78 8.68 5.82 -18.63
C GLY A 78 9.11 5.76 -17.16
N LYS A 79 9.33 4.58 -16.57
CA LYS A 79 9.76 4.41 -15.17
C LYS A 79 11.06 5.16 -14.82
N SER A 80 12.16 4.87 -15.53
CA SER A 80 13.44 5.56 -15.31
C SER A 80 13.34 7.05 -15.60
N ARG A 81 12.47 7.47 -16.54
CA ARG A 81 12.21 8.89 -16.79
C ARG A 81 11.50 9.56 -15.60
N LEU A 82 10.57 8.87 -14.95
CA LEU A 82 9.96 9.38 -13.71
C LEU A 82 11.00 9.49 -12.61
N LEU A 83 11.83 8.46 -12.45
CA LEU A 83 12.90 8.46 -11.46
C LEU A 83 13.94 9.56 -11.72
N ASP A 84 14.28 9.85 -12.98
CA ASP A 84 15.14 10.99 -13.37
C ASP A 84 14.56 12.30 -12.83
N VAL A 85 13.27 12.57 -13.07
CA VAL A 85 12.64 13.83 -12.62
C VAL A 85 12.57 13.88 -11.10
N VAL A 86 12.11 12.81 -10.45
CA VAL A 86 12.02 12.70 -8.99
C VAL A 86 13.37 12.92 -8.34
N THR A 87 14.45 12.34 -8.88
CA THR A 87 15.82 12.50 -8.38
C THR A 87 16.23 13.97 -8.28
N GLU A 88 15.81 14.79 -9.23
CA GLU A 88 16.20 16.20 -9.28
C GLU A 88 15.30 17.11 -8.43
N THR A 89 14.17 16.59 -7.93
CA THR A 89 13.19 17.36 -7.17
C THR A 89 13.08 16.97 -5.69
N VAL A 90 13.55 15.79 -5.28
CA VAL A 90 13.47 15.31 -3.89
C VAL A 90 14.55 15.89 -2.97
N HIS A 91 14.32 15.78 -1.67
CA HIS A 91 15.32 16.08 -0.65
C HIS A 91 16.52 15.13 -0.72
N LYS A 92 17.72 15.72 -0.81
CA LYS A 92 19.02 15.04 -0.64
C LYS A 92 19.07 13.66 -1.33
N PRO A 93 18.94 13.62 -2.67
CA PRO A 93 18.83 12.37 -3.40
C PRO A 93 20.11 11.52 -3.24
N LEU A 94 19.93 10.23 -2.93
CA LEU A 94 20.96 9.23 -2.93
C LEU A 94 20.61 8.12 -3.93
N ILE A 95 21.21 8.19 -5.11
CA ILE A 95 21.01 7.19 -6.16
C ILE A 95 21.82 5.94 -5.81
N THR A 96 21.14 4.82 -5.62
CA THR A 96 21.76 3.54 -5.26
C THR A 96 21.77 2.61 -6.47
N VAL A 97 22.54 2.94 -7.52
CA VAL A 97 22.86 1.96 -8.56
C VAL A 97 23.93 1.03 -8.00
N ASN A 98 23.58 -0.22 -7.69
CA ASN A 98 24.53 -1.25 -7.26
C ASN A 98 25.35 -0.90 -5.99
N THR A 99 24.79 -0.08 -5.09
CA THR A 99 25.44 0.35 -3.84
C THR A 99 25.27 -0.73 -2.76
N SER A 100 26.33 -1.04 -2.01
CA SER A 100 26.24 -2.05 -0.94
C SER A 100 25.33 -1.56 0.21
N PRO A 101 24.55 -2.45 0.85
CA PRO A 101 23.72 -2.08 2.01
C PRO A 101 24.50 -1.34 3.10
N ALA A 102 25.78 -1.71 3.29
CA ALA A 102 26.69 -1.08 4.23
C ALA A 102 26.93 0.42 3.98
N VAL A 103 26.94 0.87 2.72
CA VAL A 103 27.04 2.30 2.38
C VAL A 103 25.73 3.00 2.71
N VAL A 104 24.59 2.38 2.38
CA VAL A 104 23.27 2.95 2.65
C VAL A 104 23.05 3.14 4.16
N PHE A 105 23.36 2.12 4.98
CA PHE A 105 23.27 2.23 6.46
C PHE A 105 24.09 3.39 7.04
N ARG A 106 25.20 3.76 6.41
CA ARG A 106 26.07 4.87 6.86
C ARG A 106 25.62 6.23 6.34
N ALA A 107 24.84 6.27 5.27
CA ALA A 107 24.32 7.50 4.69
C ALA A 107 23.04 7.99 5.39
N ILE A 108 22.30 7.11 6.04
CA ILE A 108 21.08 7.45 6.78
C ILE A 108 21.46 7.99 8.17
N GLY A 109 21.00 9.20 8.47
CA GLY A 109 21.15 9.88 9.76
C GLY A 109 19.87 10.61 10.16
N ASP A 110 19.99 11.64 11.01
CA ASP A 110 18.83 12.39 11.53
C ASP A 110 18.10 13.21 10.44
N ASP A 111 18.86 13.68 9.45
CA ASP A 111 18.39 14.26 8.20
C ASP A 111 18.61 13.24 7.05
N PRO A 112 17.71 12.24 6.91
CA PRO A 112 17.93 11.12 6.01
C PRO A 112 17.84 11.54 4.54
N PRO A 113 18.69 10.96 3.66
CA PRO A 113 18.56 11.15 2.23
C PRO A 113 17.30 10.45 1.71
N THR A 114 16.81 10.89 0.54
CA THR A 114 15.84 10.09 -0.22
C THR A 114 16.60 9.02 -1.00
N LEU A 115 16.23 7.75 -0.88
CA LEU A 115 16.88 6.65 -1.59
C LEU A 115 16.23 6.45 -2.96
N LEU A 116 17.02 6.35 -4.03
CA LEU A 116 16.53 6.14 -5.39
C LEU A 116 17.14 4.85 -5.96
N VAL A 117 16.31 3.83 -6.18
CA VAL A 117 16.70 2.51 -6.71
C VAL A 117 16.12 2.35 -8.10
N ASP A 118 16.96 2.43 -9.14
CA ASP A 118 16.55 2.03 -10.50
C ASP A 118 16.82 0.53 -10.72
N GLU A 119 16.13 -0.06 -11.69
CA GLU A 119 16.25 -1.48 -12.06
C GLU A 119 16.06 -2.43 -10.86
N ALA A 120 15.10 -2.15 -9.99
CA ALA A 120 14.79 -2.95 -8.80
C ALA A 120 14.42 -4.42 -9.15
N ASP A 121 14.00 -4.71 -10.39
CA ASP A 121 13.80 -6.07 -10.89
C ASP A 121 15.12 -6.88 -10.97
N THR A 122 16.27 -6.23 -11.09
CA THR A 122 17.57 -6.92 -11.00
C THR A 122 17.89 -7.40 -9.57
N ILE A 123 17.28 -6.74 -8.58
CA ILE A 123 17.47 -6.99 -7.15
C ILE A 123 16.41 -7.98 -6.65
N PHE A 124 15.16 -7.81 -7.07
CA PHE A 124 13.99 -8.53 -6.51
C PHE A 124 13.19 -9.34 -7.54
N GLY A 125 13.48 -9.27 -8.83
CA GLY A 125 12.65 -9.88 -9.89
C GLY A 125 12.72 -11.41 -9.99
N SER A 126 13.50 -12.08 -9.14
CA SER A 126 13.46 -13.54 -8.97
C SER A 126 13.63 -13.91 -7.50
N VAL A 127 13.07 -15.06 -7.10
CA VAL A 127 13.18 -15.58 -5.72
C VAL A 127 14.64 -15.62 -5.26
N LYS A 128 15.54 -16.14 -6.11
CA LYS A 128 16.98 -16.22 -5.79
C LYS A 128 17.64 -14.86 -5.65
N ALA A 129 17.25 -13.87 -6.47
CA ALA A 129 17.77 -12.52 -6.34
C ALA A 129 17.26 -11.85 -5.06
N ALA A 130 15.97 -12.01 -4.75
CA ALA A 130 15.37 -11.49 -3.52
C ALA A 130 16.02 -12.09 -2.26
N GLU A 131 16.22 -13.40 -2.22
CA GLU A 131 16.92 -14.09 -1.10
C GLU A 131 18.36 -13.59 -0.91
N ARG A 132 19.07 -13.27 -2.00
CA ARG A 132 20.42 -12.70 -1.92
C ARG A 132 20.42 -11.25 -1.41
N ASN A 133 19.30 -10.54 -1.56
CA ASN A 133 19.16 -9.13 -1.22
C ASN A 133 18.24 -8.89 -0.01
N GLU A 134 18.10 -9.90 0.85
CA GLU A 134 17.28 -9.83 2.09
C GLU A 134 17.67 -8.67 3.00
N GLU A 135 18.95 -8.33 3.09
CA GLU A 135 19.40 -7.20 3.91
C GLU A 135 18.86 -5.86 3.41
N LEU A 136 18.81 -5.68 2.09
CA LEU A 136 18.27 -4.47 1.47
C LEU A 136 16.75 -4.44 1.63
N ARG A 137 16.06 -5.57 1.41
CA ARG A 137 14.63 -5.70 1.68
C ARG A 137 14.30 -5.35 3.14
N GLY A 138 15.08 -5.89 4.08
CA GLY A 138 14.95 -5.62 5.51
C GLY A 138 15.17 -4.13 5.83
N LEU A 139 16.17 -3.49 5.22
CA LEU A 139 16.40 -2.04 5.35
C LEU A 139 15.19 -1.24 4.84
N LEU A 140 14.70 -1.55 3.64
CA LEU A 140 13.54 -0.88 3.03
C LEU A 140 12.26 -1.07 3.86
N ASN A 141 12.04 -2.24 4.43
CA ASN A 141 10.87 -2.51 5.26
C ASN A 141 10.96 -1.84 6.64
N ALA A 142 12.13 -1.90 7.28
CA ALA A 142 12.34 -1.30 8.60
C ALA A 142 12.28 0.22 8.53
N GLY A 143 12.85 0.82 7.49
CA GLY A 143 12.91 2.27 7.33
C GLY A 143 11.58 2.96 7.08
N HIS A 144 10.48 2.22 6.93
CA HIS A 144 9.15 2.80 6.67
C HIS A 144 8.61 3.45 7.95
N GLN A 145 8.94 2.89 9.10
CA GLN A 145 8.54 3.41 10.40
C GLN A 145 9.76 3.90 11.18
N ARG A 146 9.62 5.04 11.88
CA ARG A 146 10.68 5.53 12.78
C ARG A 146 11.03 4.52 13.88
N ASN A 147 12.22 4.70 14.46
CA ASN A 147 12.70 3.96 15.62
C ASN A 147 12.83 2.43 15.40
N ARG A 148 13.16 2.03 14.17
CA ARG A 148 13.44 0.63 13.78
C ARG A 148 14.89 0.44 13.30
N PRO A 149 15.91 0.76 14.13
CA PRO A 149 17.30 0.68 13.69
C PRO A 149 17.73 -0.76 13.38
N ALA A 150 18.69 -0.89 12.46
CA ALA A 150 19.34 -2.17 12.19
C ALA A 150 20.57 -2.32 13.08
N LEU A 151 20.66 -3.45 13.79
CA LEU A 151 21.88 -3.84 14.48
C LEU A 151 22.78 -4.61 13.52
N ARG A 152 24.04 -4.19 13.42
CA ARG A 152 25.06 -4.83 12.59
C ARG A 152 26.37 -4.93 13.37
N ILE A 153 27.09 -6.03 13.17
CA ILE A 153 28.47 -6.15 13.65
C ILE A 153 29.35 -5.33 12.72
N SER A 154 30.11 -4.38 13.26
CA SER A 154 30.97 -3.50 12.48
C SER A 154 32.30 -3.21 13.19
N GLY A 155 33.27 -2.74 12.41
CA GLY A 155 34.58 -2.31 12.93
C GLY A 155 35.51 -3.47 13.31
N PRO A 156 36.78 -3.15 13.63
CA PRO A 156 37.80 -4.15 13.98
C PRO A 156 37.51 -4.87 15.30
N GLU A 157 36.70 -4.27 16.19
CA GLU A 157 36.33 -4.85 17.49
C GLU A 157 35.11 -5.78 17.41
N HIS A 158 34.48 -5.92 16.23
CA HIS A 158 33.29 -6.76 16.02
C HIS A 158 32.15 -6.52 17.04
N LYS A 159 31.91 -5.25 17.38
CA LYS A 159 30.84 -4.86 18.31
C LYS A 159 29.52 -4.61 17.57
N PRO A 160 28.36 -4.89 18.19
CA PRO A 160 27.08 -4.46 17.67
C PRO A 160 27.01 -2.94 17.59
N GLN A 161 26.74 -2.41 16.40
CA GLN A 161 26.47 -1.00 16.14
C GLN A 161 25.04 -0.85 15.62
N SER A 162 24.35 0.19 16.12
CA SER A 162 23.03 0.59 15.67
C SER A 162 23.15 1.52 14.47
N PHE A 163 22.42 1.21 13.39
CA PHE A 163 22.32 2.04 12.20
C PHE A 163 20.86 2.49 12.01
N PRO A 164 20.60 3.80 11.89
CA PRO A 164 19.30 4.30 11.47
C PRO A 164 18.88 3.72 10.12
N THR A 165 17.58 3.48 9.95
CA THR A 165 17.01 2.91 8.72
C THR A 165 15.95 3.81 8.11
N PHE A 166 15.44 4.78 8.88
CA PHE A 166 14.34 5.64 8.48
C PHE A 166 14.75 6.56 7.33
N ALA A 167 14.22 6.28 6.14
CA ALA A 167 14.48 7.03 4.92
C ALA A 167 13.38 6.73 3.91
N MET A 168 12.84 7.72 3.20
CA MET A 168 11.95 7.53 2.05
C MET A 168 12.74 6.90 0.90
N ALA A 169 12.07 6.05 0.12
CA ALA A 169 12.71 5.36 -0.98
C ALA A 169 11.80 5.24 -2.20
N ALA A 170 12.29 5.62 -3.38
CA ALA A 170 11.66 5.33 -4.65
C ALA A 170 12.36 4.14 -5.31
N LEU A 171 11.57 3.17 -5.79
CA LEU A 171 12.03 1.96 -6.43
C LEU A 171 11.36 1.82 -7.80
N ALA A 172 12.16 1.77 -8.86
CA ALA A 172 11.68 1.58 -10.22
C ALA A 172 12.03 0.17 -10.73
N GLY A 173 11.05 -0.57 -11.23
CA GLY A 173 11.26 -1.97 -11.64
C GLY A 173 10.24 -2.51 -12.64
N ILE A 174 10.58 -3.63 -13.27
CA ILE A 174 9.63 -4.42 -14.08
C ILE A 174 8.86 -5.39 -13.18
N GLY A 175 7.53 -5.42 -13.32
CA GLY A 175 6.67 -6.23 -12.47
C GLY A 175 6.59 -5.70 -11.04
N ASP A 176 5.99 -6.49 -10.16
CA ASP A 176 5.82 -6.13 -8.76
C ASP A 176 7.12 -6.30 -7.96
N LEU A 177 7.28 -5.43 -6.96
CA LEU A 177 8.31 -5.59 -5.93
C LEU A 177 7.83 -6.60 -4.88
N PRO A 178 8.67 -7.07 -3.94
CA PRO A 178 8.21 -7.97 -2.90
C PRO A 178 7.02 -7.37 -2.14
N ASP A 179 5.99 -8.17 -1.84
CA ASP A 179 4.72 -7.69 -1.24
C ASP A 179 4.94 -6.85 0.02
N THR A 180 5.92 -7.23 0.85
CA THR A 180 6.28 -6.46 2.05
C THR A 180 6.74 -5.03 1.75
N VAL A 181 7.33 -4.76 0.59
CA VAL A 181 7.69 -3.42 0.13
C VAL A 181 6.47 -2.73 -0.49
N MET A 182 5.69 -3.45 -1.31
CA MET A 182 4.49 -2.92 -1.97
C MET A 182 3.45 -2.41 -0.97
N ASP A 183 3.23 -3.16 0.11
CA ASP A 183 2.31 -2.82 1.20
C ASP A 183 2.77 -1.60 2.03
N ARG A 184 3.99 -1.09 1.79
CA ARG A 184 4.54 0.16 2.38
C ARG A 184 4.68 1.28 1.34
N ALA A 185 4.15 1.07 0.14
CA ALA A 185 4.40 1.92 -1.01
C ALA A 185 3.14 2.63 -1.51
N VAL A 186 3.32 3.85 -1.99
CA VAL A 186 2.46 4.44 -3.01
C VAL A 186 2.86 3.81 -4.34
N VAL A 187 1.97 3.01 -4.92
CA VAL A 187 2.27 2.25 -6.14
C VAL A 187 1.85 3.03 -7.38
N VAL A 188 2.78 3.21 -8.31
CA VAL A 188 2.56 3.88 -9.59
C VAL A 188 2.80 2.87 -10.72
N ARG A 189 1.71 2.29 -11.23
CA ARG A 189 1.75 1.30 -12.32
C ARG A 189 1.86 1.98 -13.69
N MET A 190 3.10 2.23 -14.10
CA MET A 190 3.44 2.87 -15.37
C MET A 190 3.09 2.00 -16.58
N GLN A 191 2.54 2.63 -17.62
CA GLN A 191 2.19 1.99 -18.90
C GLN A 191 2.97 2.60 -20.06
N ARG A 192 3.01 1.90 -21.20
CA ARG A 192 3.48 2.52 -22.44
C ARG A 192 2.51 3.63 -22.82
N ARG A 193 3.08 4.74 -23.32
CA ARG A 193 2.30 5.85 -23.86
C ARG A 193 1.46 5.37 -25.04
N LYS A 194 0.25 5.90 -25.14
CA LYS A 194 -0.62 5.69 -26.30
C LYS A 194 -0.13 6.48 -27.50
N ASP A 195 -0.60 6.11 -28.68
CA ASP A 195 -0.39 6.92 -29.87
C ASP A 195 -1.06 8.29 -29.69
N GLY A 196 -0.30 9.37 -29.91
CA GLY A 196 -0.77 10.76 -29.74
C GLY A 196 -0.44 11.39 -28.40
N GLU A 197 -0.12 10.60 -27.38
CA GLU A 197 0.38 11.10 -26.10
C GLU A 197 1.81 11.63 -26.25
N ARG A 198 1.99 12.92 -25.98
CA ARG A 198 3.29 13.61 -26.12
C ARG A 198 3.71 14.23 -24.81
N VAL A 199 5.02 14.18 -24.57
CA VAL A 199 5.70 14.92 -23.51
C VAL A 199 6.92 15.59 -24.12
N GLU A 200 7.49 16.52 -23.38
CA GLU A 200 8.78 17.07 -23.74
C GLU A 200 9.92 16.08 -23.50
N GLN A 201 10.93 16.20 -24.34
CA GLN A 201 12.13 15.42 -24.18
C GLN A 201 12.99 16.04 -23.08
N PHE A 202 13.21 15.29 -22.01
CA PHE A 202 14.10 15.70 -20.92
C PHE A 202 15.56 15.74 -21.36
N ARG A 203 16.24 16.81 -20.95
CA ARG A 203 17.63 17.12 -21.24
C ARG A 203 18.29 17.66 -19.99
N SER A 204 19.18 16.87 -19.40
CA SER A 204 19.84 17.17 -18.13
C SER A 204 20.37 18.61 -18.05
N ARG A 205 21.13 19.07 -19.07
CA ARG A 205 21.70 20.43 -19.07
C ARG A 205 20.67 21.55 -19.10
N ARG A 206 19.53 21.35 -19.74
CA ARG A 206 18.49 22.37 -19.91
C ARG A 206 17.50 22.37 -18.74
N ASP A 207 17.13 21.17 -18.28
CA ASP A 207 15.95 20.99 -17.45
C ASP A 207 16.29 20.85 -15.96
N ILE A 208 17.46 20.29 -15.61
CA ILE A 208 17.86 20.10 -14.21
C ILE A 208 17.91 21.41 -13.41
N PRO A 209 18.46 22.53 -13.94
CA PRO A 209 18.52 23.77 -13.16
C PRO A 209 17.14 24.25 -12.67
N ALA A 210 16.10 24.10 -13.50
CA ALA A 210 14.74 24.47 -13.13
C ALA A 210 14.14 23.51 -12.10
N LEU A 211 14.44 22.21 -12.18
CA LEU A 211 14.00 21.22 -11.18
C LEU A 211 14.71 21.43 -9.84
N HIS A 212 15.99 21.78 -9.84
CA HIS A 212 16.72 22.15 -8.62
C HIS A 212 16.14 23.41 -7.98
N ALA A 213 15.79 24.42 -8.77
CA ALA A 213 15.12 25.61 -8.24
C ALA A 213 13.78 25.27 -7.55
N LEU A 214 13.01 24.33 -8.10
CA LEU A 214 11.80 23.81 -7.44
C LEU A 214 12.13 23.04 -6.15
N ARG A 215 13.12 22.14 -6.17
CA ARG A 215 13.60 21.42 -4.98
C ARG A 215 13.99 22.36 -3.84
N ASP A 216 14.71 23.42 -4.17
CA ASP A 216 15.22 24.37 -3.19
C ASP A 216 14.06 25.22 -2.61
N ARG A 217 13.07 25.59 -3.44
CA ARG A 217 11.82 26.24 -2.98
C ARG A 217 10.96 25.31 -2.11
N LEU A 218 10.83 24.04 -2.46
CA LEU A 218 10.13 23.04 -1.62
C LEU A 218 10.79 22.92 -0.25
N SER A 219 12.12 22.87 -0.22
CA SER A 219 12.90 22.84 1.02
C SER A 219 12.67 24.11 1.85
N ALA A 220 12.72 25.29 1.22
CA ALA A 220 12.50 26.56 1.89
C ALA A 220 11.09 26.70 2.48
N TRP A 221 10.08 26.14 1.80
CA TRP A 221 8.69 26.15 2.24
C TRP A 221 8.40 25.12 3.35
N LEU A 222 8.94 23.90 3.25
CA LEU A 222 8.57 22.80 4.15
C LEU A 222 9.45 22.69 5.40
N HIS A 223 10.73 23.03 5.34
CA HIS A 223 11.61 22.93 6.52
C HIS A 223 11.13 23.79 7.71
N PRO A 224 10.65 25.03 7.53
CA PRO A 224 10.11 25.82 8.65
C PRO A 224 8.85 25.22 9.29
N GLN A 225 8.15 24.34 8.57
CA GLN A 225 6.89 23.74 9.02
C GLN A 225 7.07 22.42 9.78
N MET A 226 8.30 21.98 10.04
CA MET A 226 8.59 20.70 10.69
C MET A 226 7.91 20.54 12.06
N ASP A 227 7.93 21.57 12.89
CA ASP A 227 7.31 21.54 14.21
C ASP A 227 5.79 21.42 14.11
N THR A 228 5.17 22.16 13.18
CA THR A 228 3.74 22.04 12.88
C THR A 228 3.42 20.62 12.39
N ALA A 229 4.19 20.13 11.42
CA ALA A 229 4.03 18.81 10.82
C ALA A 229 4.12 17.67 11.84
N ALA A 230 5.01 17.78 12.82
CA ALA A 230 5.18 16.78 13.88
C ALA A 230 3.97 16.66 14.82
N ASN A 231 3.10 17.67 14.87
CA ASN A 231 1.95 17.75 15.77
C ASN A 231 0.59 17.59 15.06
N VAL A 232 0.55 17.66 13.73
CA VAL A 232 -0.67 17.48 12.94
C VAL A 232 -0.90 16.00 12.67
N VAL A 233 -2.11 15.53 12.96
CA VAL A 233 -2.58 14.20 12.57
C VAL A 233 -3.72 14.39 11.59
N PRO A 234 -3.49 14.21 10.28
CA PRO A 234 -4.55 14.36 9.30
C PRO A 234 -5.59 13.25 9.47
N GLU A 235 -6.87 13.56 9.24
CA GLU A 235 -7.87 12.51 9.07
C GLU A 235 -7.47 11.64 7.87
N MET A 236 -7.72 10.34 7.89
CA MET A 236 -7.35 9.45 6.77
C MET A 236 -8.58 8.73 6.21
N PRO A 237 -8.75 8.64 4.88
CA PRO A 237 -9.89 7.97 4.27
C PRO A 237 -9.73 6.44 4.18
N VAL A 238 -8.58 5.92 4.57
CA VAL A 238 -8.21 4.50 4.60
C VAL A 238 -7.68 4.14 6.00
N LYS A 239 -7.43 2.85 6.25
CA LYS A 239 -7.00 2.35 7.57
C LYS A 239 -5.67 1.62 7.49
N ASP A 240 -5.13 1.30 8.67
CA ASP A 240 -3.94 0.46 8.85
C ASP A 240 -2.75 0.96 8.01
N ARG A 241 -2.05 0.05 7.33
CA ARG A 241 -0.80 0.37 6.64
C ARG A 241 -0.98 1.31 5.45
N ALA A 242 -2.17 1.31 4.83
CA ALA A 242 -2.52 2.26 3.79
C ALA A 242 -2.57 3.68 4.37
N ALA A 243 -3.18 3.86 5.56
CA ALA A 243 -3.18 5.13 6.25
C ALA A 243 -1.76 5.57 6.62
N ASP A 244 -0.97 4.67 7.21
CA ASP A 244 0.42 4.93 7.57
C ASP A 244 1.27 5.41 6.36
N THR A 245 1.01 4.85 5.19
CA THR A 245 1.75 5.16 3.95
C THR A 245 1.30 6.48 3.32
N TRP A 246 0.00 6.79 3.37
CA TRP A 246 -0.54 7.99 2.75
C TRP A 246 -0.55 9.22 3.66
N GLU A 247 -0.48 9.04 4.98
CA GLU A 247 -0.51 10.13 5.97
C GLU A 247 0.52 11.23 5.64
N PRO A 248 1.79 10.94 5.32
CA PRO A 248 2.75 11.98 4.94
C PRO A 248 2.36 12.81 3.72
N LEU A 249 1.68 12.20 2.74
CA LEU A 249 1.23 12.90 1.53
C LEU A 249 0.03 13.79 1.84
N VAL A 250 -0.91 13.29 2.65
CA VAL A 250 -2.06 14.07 3.10
C VAL A 250 -1.60 15.22 4.00
N LEU A 251 -0.64 14.99 4.90
CA LEU A 251 -0.07 16.04 5.75
C LEU A 251 0.51 17.20 4.93
N VAL A 252 1.32 16.91 3.92
CA VAL A 252 1.84 17.96 3.01
C VAL A 252 0.71 18.71 2.30
N ALA A 253 -0.36 18.00 1.93
CA ALA A 253 -1.50 18.61 1.30
C ALA A 253 -2.28 19.53 2.25
N GLU A 254 -2.44 19.16 3.52
CA GLU A 254 -3.03 20.01 4.57
C GLU A 254 -2.19 21.27 4.80
N LEU A 255 -0.85 21.15 4.84
CA LEU A 255 0.06 22.29 4.94
C LEU A 255 -0.01 23.22 3.71
N ALA A 256 -0.32 22.66 2.53
CA ALA A 256 -0.48 23.45 1.30
C ALA A 256 -1.83 24.17 1.22
N GLY A 257 -2.89 23.58 1.78
CA GLY A 257 -4.25 24.12 1.71
C GLY A 257 -4.86 24.07 0.30
N ASP A 258 -5.87 24.93 0.09
CA ASP A 258 -6.66 25.03 -1.15
C ASP A 258 -7.24 23.66 -1.59
N ALA A 259 -7.08 23.27 -2.86
CA ALA A 259 -7.62 22.02 -3.40
C ALA A 259 -6.74 20.79 -3.09
N TRP A 260 -5.55 20.97 -2.47
CA TRP A 260 -4.62 19.87 -2.26
C TRP A 260 -5.10 18.83 -1.24
N PRO A 261 -5.70 19.17 -0.08
CA PRO A 261 -6.21 18.19 0.87
C PRO A 261 -7.24 17.23 0.24
N GLU A 262 -8.22 17.77 -0.48
CA GLU A 262 -9.23 16.97 -1.18
C GLU A 262 -8.60 16.10 -2.27
N ARG A 263 -7.69 16.68 -3.06
CA ARG A 263 -6.94 15.97 -4.11
C ARG A 263 -6.08 14.83 -3.57
N ALA A 264 -5.46 15.01 -2.40
CA ALA A 264 -4.65 13.98 -1.75
C ALA A 264 -5.51 12.80 -1.27
N ARG A 265 -6.65 13.10 -0.63
CA ARG A 265 -7.61 12.10 -0.14
C ARG A 265 -8.25 11.33 -1.29
N ALA A 266 -8.64 12.02 -2.35
CA ALA A 266 -9.16 11.40 -3.57
C ALA A 266 -8.12 10.46 -4.21
N ALA A 267 -6.86 10.90 -4.30
CA ALA A 267 -5.78 10.07 -4.81
C ALA A 267 -5.51 8.83 -3.93
N CYS A 268 -5.53 9.01 -2.60
CA CYS A 268 -5.38 7.92 -1.63
C CYS A 268 -6.44 6.84 -1.85
N VAL A 269 -7.72 7.21 -1.87
CA VAL A 269 -8.83 6.25 -2.06
C VAL A 269 -8.72 5.55 -3.42
N ALA A 270 -8.55 6.31 -4.50
CA ALA A 270 -8.56 5.75 -5.85
C ALA A 270 -7.38 4.79 -6.08
N MET A 271 -6.19 5.14 -5.59
CA MET A 271 -4.99 4.32 -5.79
C MET A 271 -4.97 3.10 -4.86
N CYS A 272 -5.42 3.22 -3.61
CA CYS A 272 -5.56 2.06 -2.72
C CYS A 272 -6.58 1.06 -3.27
N ALA A 273 -7.75 1.53 -3.72
CA ALA A 273 -8.76 0.66 -4.33
C ALA A 273 -8.26 -0.01 -5.61
N ALA A 274 -7.46 0.69 -6.42
CA ALA A 274 -6.86 0.11 -7.62
C ALA A 274 -5.85 -1.01 -7.28
N GLU A 275 -5.03 -0.84 -6.23
CA GLU A 275 -4.07 -1.86 -5.80
C GLU A 275 -4.74 -3.07 -5.14
N GLU A 276 -5.78 -2.87 -4.33
CA GLU A 276 -6.60 -3.98 -3.80
C GLU A 276 -7.19 -4.83 -4.94
N GLY A 277 -7.62 -4.19 -6.03
CA GLY A 277 -8.10 -4.87 -7.23
C GLY A 277 -7.03 -5.65 -8.01
N GLN A 278 -5.73 -5.46 -7.75
CA GLN A 278 -4.63 -6.16 -8.43
C GLN A 278 -4.09 -7.38 -7.65
N ASP A 279 -4.46 -7.57 -6.38
CA ASP A 279 -4.05 -8.73 -5.60
C ASP A 279 -4.89 -9.97 -5.97
N ASP A 280 -4.63 -10.52 -7.16
CA ASP A 280 -5.37 -11.65 -7.72
C ASP A 280 -5.40 -12.88 -6.79
N GLU A 281 -4.31 -13.15 -6.05
CA GLU A 281 -4.24 -14.30 -5.15
C GLU A 281 -5.10 -14.09 -3.90
N SER A 282 -5.00 -12.92 -3.26
CA SER A 282 -5.88 -12.60 -2.11
C SER A 282 -7.34 -12.50 -2.55
N ASN A 283 -7.61 -11.86 -3.70
CA ASN A 283 -8.96 -11.76 -4.26
C ASN A 283 -9.53 -13.15 -4.58
N LEU A 284 -8.72 -14.05 -5.11
CA LEU A 284 -9.12 -15.43 -5.33
C LEU A 284 -9.40 -16.15 -3.99
N LYS A 285 -8.56 -16.00 -2.97
CA LYS A 285 -8.78 -16.59 -1.64
C LYS A 285 -10.04 -16.03 -0.95
N MET A 286 -10.31 -14.73 -1.07
CA MET A 286 -11.52 -14.10 -0.54
C MET A 286 -12.77 -14.58 -1.28
N ARG A 287 -12.72 -14.62 -2.62
CA ARG A 287 -13.77 -15.20 -3.45
C ARG A 287 -14.06 -16.65 -3.07
N LEU A 288 -13.03 -17.45 -2.81
CA LEU A 288 -13.19 -18.82 -2.33
C LEU A 288 -13.99 -18.87 -1.02
N LEU A 289 -13.70 -17.99 -0.05
CA LEU A 289 -14.44 -17.95 1.21
C LEU A 289 -15.92 -17.64 0.99
N GLN A 290 -16.23 -16.70 0.09
CA GLN A 290 -17.61 -16.34 -0.26
C GLN A 290 -18.34 -17.49 -0.97
N ASP A 291 -17.70 -18.12 -1.94
CA ASP A 291 -18.28 -19.26 -2.67
C ASP A 291 -18.47 -20.47 -1.73
N ILE A 292 -17.57 -20.68 -0.76
CA ILE A 292 -17.75 -21.69 0.30
C ILE A 292 -18.96 -21.32 1.18
N ARG A 293 -19.16 -20.04 1.55
CA ARG A 293 -20.33 -19.60 2.33
C ARG A 293 -21.63 -19.93 1.59
N GLN A 294 -21.70 -19.64 0.29
CA GLN A 294 -22.83 -19.98 -0.56
C GLN A 294 -23.03 -21.49 -0.66
N ALA A 295 -21.96 -22.28 -0.74
CA ALA A 295 -22.05 -23.73 -0.74
C ALA A 295 -22.59 -24.29 0.58
N PHE A 296 -22.22 -23.72 1.74
CA PHE A 296 -22.84 -24.08 3.01
C PHE A 296 -24.33 -23.74 3.03
N ALA A 297 -24.70 -22.54 2.59
CA ALA A 297 -26.10 -22.12 2.48
C ALA A 297 -26.93 -23.04 1.57
N HIS A 298 -26.35 -23.49 0.44
CA HIS A 298 -26.99 -24.42 -0.49
C HIS A 298 -27.38 -25.76 0.17
N PHE A 299 -26.58 -26.24 1.12
CA PHE A 299 -26.87 -27.46 1.89
C PHE A 299 -27.64 -27.21 3.19
N GLY A 300 -28.20 -26.00 3.39
CA GLY A 300 -28.96 -25.65 4.59
C GLY A 300 -28.11 -25.39 5.82
N ASP A 301 -26.89 -24.86 5.65
CA ASP A 301 -25.97 -24.46 6.72
C ASP A 301 -25.64 -25.58 7.74
N PRO A 302 -25.21 -26.78 7.30
CA PRO A 302 -24.87 -27.85 8.23
C PRO A 302 -23.65 -27.50 9.09
N ASP A 303 -23.60 -28.03 10.32
CA ASP A 303 -22.43 -27.86 11.21
C ASP A 303 -21.13 -28.34 10.57
N VAL A 304 -21.22 -29.40 9.75
CA VAL A 304 -20.11 -29.95 8.99
C VAL A 304 -20.55 -30.27 7.57
N LEU A 305 -19.80 -29.78 6.58
CA LEU A 305 -20.01 -30.10 5.17
C LEU A 305 -18.90 -31.03 4.67
N ARG A 306 -19.28 -32.11 3.94
CA ARG A 306 -18.31 -33.03 3.32
C ARG A 306 -17.47 -32.30 2.28
N THR A 307 -16.16 -32.58 2.25
CA THR A 307 -15.24 -31.95 1.28
C THR A 307 -15.66 -32.24 -0.17
N GLN A 308 -16.21 -33.43 -0.45
CA GLN A 308 -16.73 -33.75 -1.79
C GLN A 308 -17.94 -32.89 -2.17
N ASN A 309 -18.91 -32.72 -1.27
CA ASN A 309 -20.09 -31.89 -1.52
C ASN A 309 -19.71 -30.42 -1.74
N LEU A 310 -18.75 -29.93 -0.95
CA LEU A 310 -18.23 -28.58 -1.11
C LEU A 310 -17.58 -28.39 -2.48
N LEU A 311 -16.67 -29.30 -2.86
CA LEU A 311 -16.02 -29.25 -4.17
C LEU A 311 -17.01 -29.38 -5.33
N GLN A 312 -18.06 -30.19 -5.18
CA GLN A 312 -19.11 -30.32 -6.19
C GLN A 312 -19.77 -28.97 -6.49
N ILE A 313 -20.18 -28.22 -5.45
CA ILE A 313 -20.78 -26.90 -5.65
C ILE A 313 -19.78 -25.91 -6.23
N LEU A 314 -18.56 -25.86 -5.69
CA LEU A 314 -17.53 -24.93 -6.16
C LEU A 314 -17.20 -25.16 -7.64
N VAL A 315 -17.00 -26.40 -8.07
CA VAL A 315 -16.63 -26.74 -9.45
C VAL A 315 -17.80 -26.64 -10.43
N THR A 316 -19.05 -26.79 -9.96
CA THR A 316 -20.23 -26.65 -10.83
C THR A 316 -20.57 -25.18 -11.10
N ASN A 317 -20.06 -24.24 -10.29
CA ASN A 317 -20.23 -22.81 -10.54
C ASN A 317 -19.40 -22.37 -11.75
N THR A 318 -20.05 -22.24 -12.92
CA THR A 318 -19.42 -21.82 -14.18
C THR A 318 -19.00 -20.36 -14.20
N GLU A 319 -19.50 -19.53 -13.30
CA GLU A 319 -19.09 -18.13 -13.18
C GLU A 319 -17.80 -17.98 -12.35
N ALA A 320 -17.39 -19.04 -11.64
CA ALA A 320 -16.22 -19.07 -10.78
C ALA A 320 -15.05 -19.87 -11.40
N PRO A 321 -13.79 -19.50 -11.07
CA PRO A 321 -12.62 -20.11 -11.70
C PRO A 321 -12.31 -21.53 -11.21
N TRP A 322 -13.13 -22.11 -10.31
CA TRP A 322 -12.79 -23.35 -9.61
C TRP A 322 -12.74 -24.57 -10.51
N ALA A 323 -13.53 -24.63 -11.57
CA ALA A 323 -13.46 -25.72 -12.55
C ALA A 323 -12.11 -25.74 -13.30
N GLU A 324 -11.47 -24.58 -13.44
CA GLU A 324 -10.25 -24.39 -14.25
C GLU A 324 -8.99 -24.09 -13.40
N TYR A 325 -9.12 -24.04 -12.07
CA TYR A 325 -8.04 -23.63 -11.15
C TYR A 325 -6.76 -24.49 -11.23
N GLY A 326 -6.84 -25.67 -11.82
CA GLY A 326 -5.69 -26.53 -12.10
C GLY A 326 -6.00 -27.49 -13.24
N PRO A 327 -5.06 -28.39 -13.58
CA PRO A 327 -5.24 -29.32 -14.71
C PRO A 327 -6.44 -30.26 -14.54
N ASN A 328 -6.93 -30.43 -13.31
CA ASN A 328 -8.11 -31.23 -12.98
C ASN A 328 -9.16 -30.43 -12.19
N GLY A 329 -9.16 -29.10 -12.33
CA GLY A 329 -9.97 -28.20 -11.49
C GLY A 329 -9.54 -28.14 -10.02
N LEU A 330 -10.36 -27.48 -9.19
CA LEU A 330 -10.14 -27.35 -7.77
C LEU A 330 -10.22 -28.72 -7.08
N THR A 331 -9.09 -29.19 -6.57
CA THR A 331 -8.96 -30.48 -5.87
C THR A 331 -8.97 -30.30 -4.35
N PRO A 332 -9.18 -31.36 -3.54
CA PRO A 332 -9.04 -31.27 -2.08
C PRO A 332 -7.68 -30.72 -1.62
N ARG A 333 -6.62 -31.00 -2.39
CA ARG A 333 -5.28 -30.50 -2.12
C ARG A 333 -5.20 -28.99 -2.34
N TYR A 334 -5.67 -28.51 -3.49
CA TYR A 334 -5.68 -27.08 -3.80
C TYR A 334 -6.58 -26.29 -2.85
N LEU A 335 -7.76 -26.82 -2.53
CA LEU A 335 -8.65 -26.22 -1.53
C LEU A 335 -7.96 -26.12 -0.16
N GLY A 336 -7.26 -27.16 0.28
CA GLY A 336 -6.49 -27.12 1.53
C GLY A 336 -5.32 -26.13 1.52
N LEU A 337 -4.68 -25.88 0.37
CA LEU A 337 -3.63 -24.89 0.22
C LEU A 337 -4.18 -23.46 0.29
N LEU A 338 -5.28 -23.19 -0.41
CA LEU A 338 -5.94 -21.87 -0.40
C LEU A 338 -6.50 -21.52 0.99
N LEU A 339 -6.99 -22.51 1.73
CA LEU A 339 -7.55 -22.30 3.08
C LEU A 339 -6.50 -22.27 4.21
N LYS A 340 -5.23 -22.59 3.89
CA LYS A 340 -4.17 -22.73 4.89
C LYS A 340 -3.90 -21.43 5.65
N ASP A 341 -3.92 -20.30 4.94
CA ASP A 341 -3.56 -18.99 5.50
C ASP A 341 -4.63 -18.47 6.47
N PHE A 342 -5.89 -18.90 6.28
CA PHE A 342 -6.99 -18.66 7.23
C PHE A 342 -6.99 -19.62 8.43
N GLY A 343 -6.03 -20.55 8.51
CA GLY A 343 -5.98 -21.57 9.56
C GLY A 343 -7.07 -22.64 9.44
N ILE A 344 -7.76 -22.71 8.31
CA ILE A 344 -8.89 -23.62 8.09
C ILE A 344 -8.39 -24.93 7.49
N LYS A 345 -8.75 -26.06 8.12
CA LYS A 345 -8.31 -27.39 7.70
C LYS A 345 -9.48 -28.37 7.68
N SER A 346 -9.45 -29.30 6.72
CA SER A 346 -10.38 -30.43 6.73
C SER A 346 -10.00 -31.44 7.81
N ALA A 347 -11.02 -32.03 8.43
CA ALA A 347 -10.86 -33.09 9.43
C ALA A 347 -11.77 -34.28 9.10
N ASN A 348 -11.55 -35.41 9.78
CA ASN A 348 -12.42 -36.57 9.64
C ASN A 348 -13.65 -36.37 10.54
N TYR A 349 -14.84 -36.46 9.95
CA TYR A 349 -16.10 -36.41 10.66
C TYR A 349 -16.91 -37.68 10.37
N ARG A 350 -17.77 -38.07 11.30
CA ARG A 350 -18.78 -39.10 11.08
C ARG A 350 -20.03 -38.42 10.55
N PHE A 351 -20.50 -38.88 9.41
CA PHE A 351 -21.75 -38.42 8.80
C PHE A 351 -22.80 -39.52 8.91
N ASP A 352 -24.04 -39.19 8.55
CA ASP A 352 -25.12 -40.16 8.43
C ASP A 352 -24.68 -41.34 7.54
N GLU A 353 -25.11 -42.55 7.91
CA GLU A 353 -24.62 -43.86 7.45
C GLU A 353 -23.33 -44.39 8.12
N GLY A 354 -22.79 -43.71 9.13
CA GLY A 354 -21.66 -44.21 9.93
C GLY A 354 -20.30 -44.20 9.21
N ARG A 355 -20.24 -43.68 7.98
CA ARG A 355 -19.01 -43.55 7.21
C ARG A 355 -18.22 -42.32 7.65
N GLN A 356 -16.93 -42.52 7.93
CA GLN A 356 -16.01 -41.40 8.15
C GLN A 356 -15.61 -40.81 6.81
N ALA A 357 -15.67 -39.48 6.70
CA ALA A 357 -15.22 -38.76 5.53
C ALA A 357 -14.53 -37.43 5.93
N LYS A 358 -13.76 -36.87 4.99
CA LYS A 358 -13.21 -35.52 5.15
C LYS A 358 -14.32 -34.47 5.03
N GLY A 359 -14.31 -33.52 5.94
CA GLY A 359 -15.24 -32.40 5.94
C GLY A 359 -14.67 -31.16 6.59
N PHE A 360 -15.45 -30.11 6.51
CA PHE A 360 -15.16 -28.78 7.00
C PHE A 360 -16.25 -28.37 7.99
N ALA A 361 -15.86 -28.02 9.21
CA ALA A 361 -16.81 -27.52 10.21
C ALA A 361 -17.12 -26.05 9.93
N ARG A 362 -18.40 -25.69 9.87
CA ARG A 362 -18.88 -24.32 9.60
C ARG A 362 -18.29 -23.31 10.58
N ALA A 363 -18.20 -23.67 11.86
CA ALA A 363 -17.61 -22.84 12.90
C ALA A 363 -16.14 -22.45 12.63
N ARG A 364 -15.39 -23.21 11.83
CA ARG A 364 -14.01 -22.85 11.44
C ARG A 364 -13.96 -21.71 10.43
N PHE A 365 -15.04 -21.44 9.71
CA PHE A 365 -15.14 -20.35 8.75
C PHE A 365 -15.71 -19.07 9.37
N ALA A 366 -16.32 -19.14 10.55
CA ALA A 366 -17.03 -18.00 11.14
C ALA A 366 -16.18 -16.73 11.26
N ASP A 367 -14.94 -16.84 11.75
CA ASP A 367 -14.02 -15.70 11.86
C ASP A 367 -13.53 -15.20 10.48
N ALA A 368 -13.28 -16.11 9.53
CA ALA A 368 -12.89 -15.71 8.19
C ALA A 368 -14.04 -15.03 7.43
N TRP A 369 -15.26 -15.54 7.55
CA TRP A 369 -16.45 -14.94 6.92
C TRP A 369 -16.79 -13.57 7.51
N SER A 370 -16.66 -13.38 8.83
CA SER A 370 -16.94 -12.07 9.43
C SER A 370 -15.92 -11.00 9.06
N ARG A 371 -14.69 -11.41 8.69
CA ARG A 371 -13.61 -10.50 8.28
C ARG A 371 -13.58 -10.22 6.78
N TYR A 372 -13.83 -11.23 5.96
CA TYR A 372 -13.52 -11.20 4.53
C TYR A 372 -14.75 -11.35 3.62
N CYS A 373 -15.92 -11.67 4.15
CA CYS A 373 -17.16 -11.71 3.36
C CYS A 373 -18.06 -10.57 3.79
N ALA A 374 -18.48 -9.74 2.84
CA ALA A 374 -19.52 -8.73 3.08
C ALA A 374 -20.80 -9.40 3.63
N GLU A 375 -21.54 -8.69 4.48
CA GLU A 375 -22.88 -9.11 4.87
C GLU A 375 -23.83 -8.91 3.69
N ASP A 376 -24.57 -9.95 3.31
CA ASP A 376 -25.63 -9.81 2.31
C ASP A 376 -26.70 -8.85 2.87
N PRO A 377 -27.06 -7.76 2.17
CA PRO A 377 -28.08 -6.82 2.64
C PRO A 377 -29.47 -7.46 2.84
N GLU A 378 -29.71 -8.66 2.30
CA GLU A 378 -30.96 -9.40 2.49
C GLU A 378 -31.09 -10.12 3.84
N SER A 379 -29.99 -10.39 4.57
CA SER A 379 -30.09 -11.07 5.89
C SER A 379 -30.50 -10.13 7.02
N ALA A 380 -30.28 -8.82 6.89
CA ALA A 380 -30.67 -7.83 7.89
C ALA A 380 -32.21 -7.64 8.00
N GLY A 381 -32.97 -8.07 6.98
CA GLY A 381 -34.44 -7.94 6.95
C GLY A 381 -35.21 -9.07 7.64
N ARG A 382 -34.56 -10.20 7.99
CA ARG A 382 -35.26 -11.38 8.53
C ARG A 382 -35.37 -11.40 10.06
N ASP A 383 -34.55 -10.63 10.77
CA ASP A 383 -34.57 -10.60 12.24
C ASP A 383 -35.59 -9.61 12.84
N ALA A 384 -36.32 -8.86 12.00
CA ALA A 384 -37.25 -7.81 12.46
C ALA A 384 -38.74 -8.24 12.53
N SER A 385 -39.08 -9.54 12.41
CA SER A 385 -40.49 -9.98 12.48
C SER A 385 -40.72 -11.22 13.33
N GLY A 386 -40.55 -11.09 14.64
CA GLY A 386 -41.19 -11.97 15.63
C GLY A 386 -42.45 -11.30 16.20
N PRO A 387 -43.65 -11.90 16.14
CA PRO A 387 -44.83 -11.32 16.76
C PRO A 387 -44.73 -11.42 18.29
N PRO A 388 -45.32 -10.48 19.06
CA PRO A 388 -45.31 -10.57 20.52
C PRO A 388 -46.25 -11.69 20.97
N SER A 389 -45.72 -12.64 21.72
CA SER A 389 -46.52 -13.64 22.46
C SER A 389 -47.46 -12.94 23.43
N ALA A 390 -48.73 -13.31 23.37
CA ALA A 390 -49.75 -12.93 24.33
C ALA A 390 -49.50 -13.66 25.66
N ASP A 391 -49.37 -12.88 26.73
CA ASP A 391 -49.39 -13.37 28.11
C ASP A 391 -50.77 -13.95 28.46
N LEU A 392 -50.74 -15.10 29.14
CA LEU A 392 -51.88 -15.73 29.77
C LEU A 392 -51.47 -16.11 31.20
N VAL A 393 -52.38 -15.84 32.15
CA VAL A 393 -52.45 -16.31 33.56
C VAL A 393 -51.70 -15.38 34.54
N ARG A 394 -52.35 -14.58 35.41
CA ARG A 394 -53.54 -14.80 36.26
C ARG A 394 -54.42 -13.59 36.45
#